data_AF-A0AAE9UP40-F1
#
_entry.id   AF-A0AAE9UP40-F1
#
_cell.length_a   1.000
_cell.length_b   1.000
_cell.length_c   1.000
_cell.angle_alpha   90.00
_cell.angle_beta   90.00
_cell.angle_gamma   90.00
#
_symmetry.space_group_name_H-M   'P 1'
#
loop_
_entity.id
_entity.type
_entity.pdbx_description
1 polymer ?
#
loop_
_entity_poly.entity_id
_entity_poly.type
_entity_poly.pdbx_seq_one_letter_code
_entity_poly.pdbx_strand_id
1 'polypeptide(L)'
;MNEIKCPHCHTLFTINESEYSQLLEQVRGQAFDEELQKRLINEIALMEEKAKHQLHEVVAKKETAITSLTNQLEQIEKEQAYLRQEELAKKDQEIAALVAKLDKLASQNALELANQLAEKDKEVVSLTNQLDKLALEKDAKFQSKLATIEKERDGIKSQLALQAKESELSLASVRSDYEAQLKAANEQVEFYKNFKAQQSTKAIGESLELYAETEFNKVRSYAFPNASFAKDNQLSSRGSKGDYIYREVDANGVEILSIMFEMKNEADTTKTKHKNSDFFKELDKDRREKDCEYAVLVSMLEADNDYYNTGIVDVSHEYQKMYVVRPQLFIQLIGILRNAALNSLHYKQELALVKEQNIDITHFEEDLEQFKNAFAKNYQSASNNFKKAIDEIDKSIKRMEEVKRFLTTSENQLRLANNKLDDVSVKKLTRQNPTMREKFNALKDQ
;
A
#
# COMPACT_ATOMS: atom_id res chain seq x y z
N MET A 1 -189.03 -118.15 40.36
CA MET A 1 -190.31 -118.43 41.06
C MET A 1 -190.44 -117.44 42.20
N ASN A 2 -191.29 -116.42 42.04
CA ASN A 2 -191.75 -115.54 43.11
C ASN A 2 -193.20 -115.18 42.77
N GLU A 3 -194.14 -115.66 43.57
CA GLU A 3 -195.56 -115.42 43.39
C GLU A 3 -195.92 -114.03 43.93
N ILE A 4 -196.67 -113.26 43.15
CA ILE A 4 -197.23 -111.96 43.56
C ILE A 4 -198.72 -112.16 43.83
N LYS A 5 -199.20 -111.60 44.94
CA LYS A 5 -200.59 -111.72 45.38
C LYS A 5 -201.40 -110.50 44.94
N CYS A 6 -202.49 -110.74 44.23
CA CYS A 6 -203.44 -109.69 43.83
C CYS A 6 -204.32 -109.27 45.02
N PRO A 7 -204.44 -107.96 45.32
CA PRO A 7 -205.19 -107.47 46.47
C PRO A 7 -206.71 -107.58 46.34
N HIS A 8 -207.26 -107.89 45.17
CA HIS A 8 -208.73 -107.89 44.97
C HIS A 8 -209.36 -109.29 44.98
N CYS A 9 -208.68 -110.32 44.51
CA CYS A 9 -209.25 -111.68 44.44
C CYS A 9 -208.41 -112.76 45.13
N HIS A 10 -207.26 -112.39 45.71
CA HIS A 10 -206.46 -113.20 46.64
C HIS A 10 -205.91 -114.52 46.11
N THR A 11 -206.08 -114.80 44.81
CA THR A 11 -205.45 -115.90 44.10
C THR A 11 -204.02 -115.54 43.68
N LEU A 12 -203.13 -116.54 43.75
CA LEU A 12 -201.72 -116.44 43.39
C LEU A 12 -201.56 -116.78 41.92
N PHE A 13 -200.84 -115.92 41.17
CA PHE A 13 -200.48 -116.20 39.78
C PHE A 13 -199.01 -115.88 39.53
N THR A 14 -198.38 -116.70 38.71
CA THR A 14 -197.01 -116.55 38.23
C THR A 14 -197.01 -115.88 36.86
N ILE A 15 -196.28 -114.76 36.70
CA ILE A 15 -196.11 -114.05 35.42
C ILE A 15 -194.77 -114.44 34.79
N ASN A 16 -194.83 -114.77 33.50
CA ASN A 16 -193.71 -115.15 32.63
C ASN A 16 -193.21 -113.94 31.81
N GLU A 17 -191.93 -113.99 31.44
CA GLU A 17 -191.11 -112.96 30.77
C GLU A 17 -191.61 -112.46 29.38
N SER A 18 -192.77 -112.91 28.90
CA SER A 18 -193.32 -112.53 27.60
C SER A 18 -194.03 -111.16 27.60
N GLU A 19 -194.43 -110.63 28.75
CA GLU A 19 -195.19 -109.36 28.85
C GLU A 19 -194.29 -108.12 29.10
N TYR A 20 -193.00 -108.31 29.39
CA TYR A 20 -192.05 -107.22 29.68
C TYR A 20 -191.47 -106.56 28.41
N SER A 21 -191.35 -107.32 27.31
CA SER A 21 -190.72 -106.86 26.07
C SER A 21 -191.55 -105.84 25.29
N GLN A 22 -192.89 -105.90 25.39
CA GLN A 22 -193.78 -104.93 24.72
C GLN A 22 -193.86 -103.57 25.44
N LEU A 23 -193.40 -103.48 26.69
CA LEU A 23 -193.37 -102.23 27.48
C LEU A 23 -192.06 -101.43 27.33
N LEU A 24 -191.00 -102.00 26.74
CA LEU A 24 -189.67 -101.37 26.62
C LEU A 24 -189.45 -100.60 25.31
N GLU A 25 -190.15 -100.96 24.23
CA GLU A 25 -190.10 -100.23 22.95
C GLU A 25 -190.85 -98.90 22.96
N GLN A 26 -191.71 -98.67 23.96
CA GLN A 26 -192.57 -97.49 24.04
C GLN A 26 -191.90 -96.25 24.70
N VAL A 27 -190.64 -96.36 25.18
CA VAL A 27 -190.00 -95.32 26.02
C VAL A 27 -188.63 -94.83 25.50
N ARG A 28 -188.07 -95.39 24.43
CA ARG A 28 -186.79 -94.91 23.83
C ARG A 28 -186.80 -94.98 22.31
N GLY A 29 -187.12 -93.86 21.66
CA GLY A 29 -187.07 -93.69 20.20
C GLY A 29 -186.14 -92.54 19.77
N GLN A 30 -185.85 -92.45 18.48
CA GLN A 30 -184.93 -91.47 17.83
C GLN A 30 -185.09 -90.01 18.28
N ALA A 31 -186.30 -89.58 18.64
CA ALA A 31 -186.57 -88.21 19.07
C ALA A 31 -185.81 -87.79 20.35
N PHE A 32 -185.41 -88.74 21.20
CA PHE A 32 -184.66 -88.44 22.43
C PHE A 32 -183.17 -88.14 22.17
N ASP A 33 -182.54 -88.88 21.25
CA ASP A 33 -181.11 -88.70 20.94
C ASP A 33 -180.83 -87.38 20.20
N GLU A 34 -181.76 -86.92 19.35
CA GLU A 34 -181.64 -85.62 18.68
C GLU A 34 -181.67 -84.44 19.67
N GLU A 35 -182.51 -84.52 20.72
CA GLU A 35 -182.58 -83.47 21.73
C GLU A 35 -181.32 -83.43 22.60
N LEU A 36 -180.75 -84.60 22.92
CA LEU A 36 -179.49 -84.71 23.65
C LEU A 36 -178.33 -84.10 22.85
N GLN A 37 -178.24 -84.38 21.55
CA GLN A 37 -177.22 -83.79 20.68
C GLN A 37 -177.34 -82.27 20.56
N LYS A 38 -178.58 -81.74 20.44
CA LYS A 38 -178.80 -80.29 20.41
C LYS A 38 -178.31 -79.59 21.67
N ARG A 39 -178.52 -80.19 22.86
CA ARG A 39 -177.98 -79.63 24.11
C ARG A 39 -176.46 -79.64 24.14
N LEU A 40 -175.83 -80.73 23.72
CA LEU A 40 -174.37 -80.85 23.70
C LEU A 40 -173.71 -79.80 22.78
N ILE A 41 -174.28 -79.58 21.58
CA ILE A 41 -173.77 -78.58 20.62
C ILE A 41 -173.87 -77.16 21.20
N ASN A 42 -175.00 -76.82 21.82
CA ASN A 42 -175.18 -75.50 22.43
C ASN A 42 -174.21 -75.26 23.60
N GLU A 43 -173.92 -76.28 24.40
CA GLU A 43 -173.02 -76.18 25.55
C GLU A 43 -171.55 -76.04 25.11
N ILE A 44 -171.15 -76.74 24.04
CA ILE A 44 -169.83 -76.57 23.40
C ILE A 44 -169.69 -75.15 22.81
N ALA A 45 -170.69 -74.65 22.09
CA ALA A 45 -170.66 -73.30 21.51
C ALA A 45 -170.55 -72.21 22.59
N LEU A 46 -171.24 -72.38 23.73
CA LEU A 46 -171.15 -71.46 24.86
C LEU A 46 -169.76 -71.50 25.51
N MET A 47 -169.15 -72.68 25.63
CA MET A 47 -167.79 -72.84 26.13
C MET A 47 -166.75 -72.20 25.20
N GLU A 48 -166.88 -72.35 23.88
CA GLU A 48 -166.01 -71.72 22.89
C GLU A 48 -166.10 -70.18 22.94
N GLU A 49 -167.32 -69.63 23.04
CA GLU A 49 -167.53 -68.17 23.22
C GLU A 49 -166.87 -67.66 24.51
N LYS A 50 -167.06 -68.37 25.63
CA LYS A 50 -166.39 -68.02 26.91
C LYS A 50 -164.87 -68.07 26.78
N ALA A 51 -164.31 -69.08 26.12
CA ALA A 51 -162.87 -69.20 25.91
C ALA A 51 -162.34 -68.06 25.02
N LYS A 52 -163.05 -67.69 23.94
CA LYS A 52 -162.71 -66.55 23.09
C LYS A 52 -162.75 -65.24 23.86
N HIS A 53 -163.77 -65.03 24.69
CA HIS A 53 -163.88 -63.82 25.50
C HIS A 53 -162.73 -63.72 26.52
N GLN A 54 -162.41 -64.81 27.23
CA GLN A 54 -161.27 -64.86 28.13
C GLN A 54 -159.94 -64.59 27.42
N LEU A 55 -159.74 -65.17 26.22
CA LEU A 55 -158.55 -64.92 25.42
C LEU A 55 -158.46 -63.44 24.99
N HIS A 56 -159.57 -62.85 24.53
CA HIS A 56 -159.62 -61.45 24.14
C HIS A 56 -159.33 -60.51 25.33
N GLU A 57 -159.83 -60.84 26.52
CA GLU A 57 -159.55 -60.07 27.74
C GLU A 57 -158.06 -60.14 28.12
N VAL A 58 -157.42 -61.31 27.99
CA VAL A 58 -155.98 -61.48 28.20
C VAL A 58 -155.16 -60.74 27.15
N VAL A 59 -155.56 -60.79 25.88
CA VAL A 59 -154.89 -60.07 24.79
C VAL A 59 -154.98 -58.57 24.99
N ALA A 60 -156.16 -58.03 25.31
CA ALA A 60 -156.35 -56.61 25.58
C ALA A 60 -155.51 -56.13 26.78
N LYS A 61 -155.42 -56.95 27.85
CA LYS A 61 -154.51 -56.67 28.99
C LYS A 61 -153.04 -56.69 28.58
N LYS A 62 -152.64 -57.57 27.66
CA LYS A 62 -151.26 -57.60 27.14
C LYS A 62 -150.97 -56.43 26.19
N GLU A 63 -151.91 -56.05 25.32
CA GLU A 63 -151.75 -54.91 24.40
C GLU A 63 -151.64 -53.58 25.15
N THR A 64 -152.43 -53.40 26.21
CA THR A 64 -152.31 -52.24 27.12
C THR A 64 -150.99 -52.24 27.89
N ALA A 65 -150.52 -53.40 28.36
CA ALA A 65 -149.20 -53.52 28.98
C ALA A 65 -148.05 -53.25 27.99
N ILE A 66 -148.13 -53.76 26.76
CA ILE A 66 -147.14 -53.52 25.69
C ILE A 66 -147.09 -52.03 25.37
N THR A 67 -148.23 -51.38 25.11
CA THR A 67 -148.27 -49.94 24.81
C THR A 67 -147.72 -49.10 25.96
N SER A 68 -148.03 -49.46 27.22
CA SER A 68 -147.44 -48.79 28.38
C SER A 68 -145.91 -48.96 28.46
N LEU A 69 -145.40 -50.17 28.22
CA LEU A 69 -143.95 -50.46 28.24
C LEU A 69 -143.23 -49.78 27.07
N THR A 70 -143.82 -49.75 25.87
CA THR A 70 -143.27 -49.05 24.70
C THR A 70 -143.12 -47.56 24.97
N ASN A 71 -144.15 -46.93 25.57
CA ASN A 71 -144.07 -45.52 25.95
C ASN A 71 -142.99 -45.26 27.01
N GLN A 72 -142.82 -46.15 27.99
CA GLN A 72 -141.74 -46.05 28.98
C GLN A 72 -140.36 -46.18 28.32
N LEU A 73 -140.18 -47.12 27.39
CA LEU A 73 -138.94 -47.28 26.63
C LEU A 73 -138.61 -46.03 25.81
N GLU A 74 -139.58 -45.49 25.07
CA GLU A 74 -139.37 -44.24 24.31
C GLU A 74 -139.00 -43.06 25.22
N GLN A 75 -139.58 -42.98 26.41
CA GLN A 75 -139.25 -41.94 27.37
C GLN A 75 -137.81 -42.08 27.89
N ILE A 76 -137.39 -43.30 28.23
CA ILE A 76 -136.01 -43.61 28.66
C ILE A 76 -135.02 -43.32 27.53
N GLU A 77 -135.33 -43.70 26.28
CA GLU A 77 -134.47 -43.43 25.13
C GLU A 77 -134.28 -41.92 24.90
N LYS A 78 -135.36 -41.14 25.00
CA LYS A 78 -135.28 -39.67 24.93
C LYS A 78 -134.45 -39.08 26.06
N GLU A 79 -134.61 -39.58 27.28
CA GLU A 79 -133.84 -39.13 28.45
C GLU A 79 -132.35 -39.47 28.31
N GLN A 80 -132.01 -40.69 27.88
CA GLN A 80 -130.63 -41.08 27.60
C GLN A 80 -130.00 -40.26 26.46
N ALA A 81 -130.76 -39.98 25.39
CA ALA A 81 -130.30 -39.14 24.30
C ALA A 81 -130.00 -37.71 24.77
N TYR A 82 -130.86 -37.14 25.62
CA TYR A 82 -130.66 -35.83 26.23
C TYR A 82 -129.42 -35.79 27.13
N LEU A 83 -129.26 -36.75 28.03
CA LEU A 83 -128.09 -36.85 28.91
C LEU A 83 -126.79 -36.98 28.10
N ARG A 84 -126.79 -37.79 27.04
CA ARG A 84 -125.64 -37.94 26.15
C ARG A 84 -125.32 -36.65 25.39
N GLN A 85 -126.34 -35.90 24.97
CA GLN A 85 -126.16 -34.61 24.31
C GLN A 85 -125.58 -33.57 25.28
N GLU A 86 -126.03 -33.56 26.54
CA GLU A 86 -125.51 -32.68 27.58
C GLU A 86 -124.03 -32.99 27.91
N GLU A 87 -123.67 -34.27 28.03
CA GLU A 87 -122.27 -34.69 28.24
C GLU A 87 -121.37 -34.35 27.04
N LEU A 88 -121.86 -34.52 25.81
CA LEU A 88 -121.14 -34.12 24.60
C LEU A 88 -120.92 -32.61 24.58
N ALA A 89 -121.95 -31.81 24.89
CA ALA A 89 -121.82 -30.36 24.96
C ALA A 89 -120.80 -29.92 26.01
N LYS A 90 -120.74 -30.58 27.18
CA LYS A 90 -119.72 -30.33 28.22
C LYS A 90 -118.31 -30.66 27.71
N LYS A 91 -118.13 -31.80 27.05
CA LYS A 91 -116.84 -32.19 26.46
C LYS A 91 -116.41 -31.24 25.33
N ASP A 92 -117.33 -30.81 24.47
CA ASP A 92 -117.04 -29.86 23.40
C ASP A 92 -116.61 -28.49 23.97
N GLN A 93 -117.24 -28.03 25.06
CA GLN A 93 -116.80 -26.83 25.77
C GLN A 93 -115.40 -26.99 26.38
N GLU A 94 -115.10 -28.14 26.98
CA GLU A 94 -113.78 -28.42 27.54
C GLU A 94 -112.70 -28.49 26.44
N ILE A 95 -112.98 -29.14 25.32
CA ILE A 95 -112.10 -29.19 24.15
C ILE A 95 -111.85 -27.78 23.62
N ALA A 96 -112.91 -26.97 23.44
CA ALA A 96 -112.77 -25.60 22.99
C ALA A 96 -111.90 -24.75 23.94
N ALA A 97 -112.06 -24.93 25.26
CA ALA A 97 -111.25 -24.23 26.25
C ALA A 97 -109.78 -24.68 26.22
N LEU A 98 -109.51 -25.98 26.06
CA LEU A 98 -108.16 -26.52 25.95
C LEU A 98 -107.46 -26.07 24.66
N VAL A 99 -108.17 -26.07 23.52
CA VAL A 99 -107.66 -25.56 22.24
C VAL A 99 -107.29 -24.09 22.35
N ALA A 100 -108.17 -23.26 22.90
CA ALA A 100 -107.88 -21.84 23.12
C ALA A 100 -106.65 -21.62 24.02
N LYS A 101 -106.46 -22.47 25.03
CA LYS A 101 -105.29 -22.41 25.92
C LYS A 101 -104.00 -22.85 25.21
N LEU A 102 -104.08 -23.86 24.34
CA LEU A 102 -102.96 -24.30 23.50
C LEU A 102 -102.55 -23.23 22.49
N ASP A 103 -103.51 -22.59 21.80
CA ASP A 103 -103.24 -21.51 20.86
C ASP A 103 -102.61 -20.30 21.55
N LYS A 104 -103.07 -19.99 22.78
CA LYS A 104 -102.47 -18.93 23.59
C LYS A 104 -101.04 -19.29 24.00
N LEU A 105 -100.77 -20.52 24.43
CA LEU A 105 -99.41 -20.95 24.77
C LEU A 105 -98.49 -20.99 23.54
N ALA A 106 -98.99 -21.45 22.39
CA ALA A 106 -98.24 -21.48 21.15
C ALA A 106 -97.87 -20.07 20.67
N SER A 107 -98.80 -19.12 20.73
CA SER A 107 -98.54 -17.71 20.39
C SER A 107 -97.59 -17.03 21.38
N GLN A 108 -97.71 -17.31 22.68
CA GLN A 108 -96.77 -16.80 23.69
C GLN A 108 -95.35 -17.33 23.46
N ASN A 109 -95.19 -18.64 23.25
CA ASN A 109 -93.89 -19.25 22.97
C ASN A 109 -93.29 -18.73 21.66
N ALA A 110 -94.11 -18.55 20.61
CA ALA A 110 -93.65 -17.98 19.35
C ALA A 110 -93.14 -16.54 19.51
N LEU A 111 -93.85 -15.72 20.30
CA LEU A 111 -93.45 -14.35 20.60
C LEU A 111 -92.17 -14.30 21.43
N GLU A 112 -92.05 -15.16 22.45
CA GLU A 112 -90.87 -15.23 23.31
C GLU A 112 -89.64 -15.70 22.54
N LEU A 113 -89.79 -16.69 21.65
CA LEU A 113 -88.72 -17.13 20.76
C LEU A 113 -88.31 -16.04 19.76
N ALA A 114 -89.28 -15.32 19.18
CA ALA A 114 -89.00 -14.20 18.28
C ALA A 114 -88.23 -13.07 18.98
N ASN A 115 -88.59 -12.75 20.23
CA ASN A 115 -87.88 -11.76 21.03
C ASN A 115 -86.45 -12.20 21.38
N GLN A 116 -86.25 -13.48 21.75
CA GLN A 116 -84.92 -14.03 22.01
C GLN A 116 -84.04 -14.02 20.76
N LEU A 117 -84.59 -14.38 19.59
CA LEU A 117 -83.88 -14.29 18.31
C LEU A 117 -83.51 -12.84 17.98
N ALA A 118 -84.43 -11.89 18.15
CA ALA A 118 -84.16 -10.48 17.90
C ALA A 118 -83.07 -9.90 18.82
N GLU A 119 -83.05 -10.29 20.11
CA GLU A 119 -81.98 -9.89 21.02
C GLU A 119 -80.64 -10.55 20.66
N LYS A 120 -80.65 -11.82 20.26
CA LYS A 120 -79.44 -12.50 19.77
C LYS A 120 -78.91 -11.89 18.48
N ASP A 121 -79.77 -11.53 17.53
CA ASP A 121 -79.37 -10.85 16.30
C ASP A 121 -78.75 -9.48 16.59
N LYS A 122 -79.30 -8.71 17.54
CA LYS A 122 -78.68 -7.46 17.99
C LYS A 122 -77.30 -7.69 18.62
N GLU A 123 -77.18 -8.73 19.45
CA GLU A 123 -75.91 -9.09 20.09
C GLU A 123 -74.86 -9.49 19.04
N VAL A 124 -75.24 -10.31 18.05
CA VAL A 124 -74.37 -10.69 16.92
C VAL A 124 -73.94 -9.46 16.13
N VAL A 125 -74.85 -8.56 15.78
CA VAL A 125 -74.52 -7.33 15.04
C VAL A 125 -73.57 -6.46 15.87
N SER A 126 -73.81 -6.31 17.17
CA SER A 126 -72.93 -5.55 18.08
C SER A 126 -71.53 -6.15 18.15
N LEU A 127 -71.42 -7.46 18.36
CA LEU A 127 -70.14 -8.18 18.41
C LEU A 127 -69.40 -8.12 17.07
N THR A 128 -70.12 -8.24 15.95
CA THR A 128 -69.54 -8.12 14.61
C THR A 128 -68.94 -6.72 14.40
N ASN A 129 -69.69 -5.67 14.75
CA ASN A 129 -69.19 -4.29 14.67
C ASN A 129 -67.96 -4.05 15.58
N GLN A 130 -67.91 -4.67 16.77
CA GLN A 130 -66.75 -4.58 17.65
C GLN A 130 -65.53 -5.29 17.06
N LEU A 131 -65.72 -6.46 16.45
CA LEU A 131 -64.66 -7.20 15.76
C LEU A 131 -64.11 -6.42 14.56
N ASP A 132 -64.99 -5.84 13.74
CA ASP A 132 -64.59 -5.02 12.59
C ASP A 132 -63.81 -3.77 13.05
N LYS A 133 -64.25 -3.12 14.13
CA LYS A 133 -63.53 -2.00 14.72
C LYS A 133 -62.13 -2.41 15.23
N LEU A 134 -62.03 -3.54 15.93
CA LEU A 134 -60.75 -4.07 16.41
C LEU A 134 -59.81 -4.45 15.26
N ALA A 135 -60.35 -5.05 14.19
CA ALA A 135 -59.60 -5.38 12.98
C ALA A 135 -59.06 -4.10 12.32
N LEU A 136 -59.90 -3.09 12.11
CA LEU A 136 -59.50 -1.79 11.55
C LEU A 136 -58.46 -1.08 12.41
N GLU A 137 -58.62 -1.06 13.74
CA GLU A 137 -57.63 -0.46 14.65
C GLU A 137 -56.28 -1.20 14.61
N LYS A 138 -56.31 -2.53 14.51
CA LYS A 138 -55.10 -3.35 14.38
C LYS A 138 -54.40 -3.10 13.06
N ASP A 139 -55.15 -3.04 11.95
CA ASP A 139 -54.62 -2.77 10.61
C ASP A 139 -54.04 -1.36 10.53
N ALA A 140 -54.73 -0.36 11.08
CA ALA A 140 -54.22 1.02 11.16
C ALA A 140 -52.92 1.10 11.99
N LYS A 141 -52.84 0.41 13.13
CA LYS A 141 -51.61 0.32 13.93
C LYS A 141 -50.48 -0.40 13.17
N PHE A 142 -50.79 -1.47 12.44
CA PHE A 142 -49.82 -2.19 11.62
C PHE A 142 -49.29 -1.31 10.48
N GLN A 143 -50.18 -0.65 9.74
CA GLN A 143 -49.79 0.30 8.68
C GLN A 143 -48.96 1.45 9.22
N SER A 144 -49.34 2.04 10.36
CA SER A 144 -48.55 3.10 10.99
C SER A 144 -47.15 2.63 11.39
N LYS A 145 -47.02 1.43 11.98
CA LYS A 145 -45.71 0.85 12.31
C LYS A 145 -44.90 0.55 11.06
N LEU A 146 -45.52 -0.02 10.02
CA LEU A 146 -44.86 -0.29 8.75
C LEU A 146 -44.36 1.02 8.11
N ALA A 147 -45.18 2.06 8.05
CA ALA A 147 -44.78 3.36 7.52
C ALA A 147 -43.60 3.98 8.29
N THR A 148 -43.58 3.86 9.63
CA THR A 148 -42.44 4.31 10.44
C THR A 148 -41.17 3.51 10.13
N ILE A 149 -41.26 2.18 10.08
CA ILE A 149 -40.12 1.30 9.75
C ILE A 149 -39.62 1.56 8.32
N GLU A 150 -40.52 1.75 7.35
CA GLU A 150 -40.15 2.09 5.97
C GLU A 150 -39.44 3.44 5.90
N LYS A 151 -39.94 4.45 6.63
CA LYS A 151 -39.29 5.76 6.71
C LYS A 151 -37.91 5.69 7.36
N GLU A 152 -37.76 4.93 8.44
CA GLU A 152 -36.45 4.69 9.08
C GLU A 152 -35.49 3.95 8.16
N ARG A 153 -35.96 2.87 7.51
CA ARG A 153 -35.19 2.11 6.52
C ARG A 153 -34.72 3.01 5.38
N ASP A 154 -35.61 3.81 4.81
CA ASP A 154 -35.29 4.69 3.68
C ASP A 154 -34.34 5.82 4.12
N GLY A 155 -34.53 6.37 5.32
CA GLY A 155 -33.61 7.33 5.92
C GLY A 155 -32.19 6.77 6.11
N ILE A 156 -32.07 5.57 6.69
CA ILE A 156 -30.78 4.88 6.87
C ILE A 156 -30.15 4.56 5.52
N LYS A 157 -30.93 4.08 4.54
CA LYS A 157 -30.43 3.76 3.20
C LYS A 157 -29.89 5.01 2.49
N SER A 158 -30.58 6.13 2.60
CA SER A 158 -30.10 7.42 2.07
C SER A 158 -28.84 7.91 2.78
N GLN A 159 -28.76 7.81 4.11
CA GLN A 159 -27.55 8.16 4.86
C GLN A 159 -26.35 7.28 4.48
N LEU A 160 -26.55 5.97 4.35
CA LEU A 160 -25.50 5.04 3.94
C LEU A 160 -24.99 5.35 2.53
N ALA A 161 -25.90 5.66 1.59
CA ALA A 161 -25.54 6.05 0.23
C ALA A 161 -24.75 7.38 0.19
N LEU A 162 -25.15 8.36 1.02
CA LEU A 162 -24.44 9.63 1.16
C LEU A 162 -23.04 9.40 1.72
N GLN A 163 -22.92 8.65 2.82
CA GLN A 163 -21.64 8.36 3.47
C GLN A 163 -20.69 7.57 2.56
N ALA A 164 -21.22 6.62 1.78
CA ALA A 164 -20.43 5.89 0.78
C ALA A 164 -19.89 6.85 -0.31
N LYS A 165 -20.70 7.80 -0.78
CA LYS A 165 -20.28 8.79 -1.77
C LYS A 165 -19.27 9.80 -1.21
N GLU A 166 -19.45 10.26 0.02
CA GLU A 166 -18.49 11.12 0.72
C GLU A 166 -17.15 10.41 0.92
N SER A 167 -17.17 9.14 1.34
CA SER A 167 -15.96 8.34 1.47
C SER A 167 -15.26 8.13 0.12
N GLU A 168 -16.01 7.89 -0.95
CA GLU A 168 -15.46 7.73 -2.31
C GLU A 168 -14.81 9.04 -2.81
N LEU A 169 -15.47 10.19 -2.59
CA LEU A 169 -14.93 11.52 -2.90
C LEU A 169 -13.67 11.83 -2.09
N SER A 170 -13.66 11.51 -0.79
CA SER A 170 -12.48 11.69 0.06
C SER A 170 -11.31 10.84 -0.42
N LEU A 171 -11.55 9.57 -0.78
CA LEU A 171 -10.51 8.69 -1.32
C LEU A 171 -9.97 9.20 -2.66
N ALA A 172 -10.86 9.66 -3.54
CA ALA A 172 -10.47 10.24 -4.83
C ALA A 172 -9.64 11.52 -4.66
N SER A 173 -10.02 12.41 -3.73
CA SER A 173 -9.27 13.62 -3.42
C SER A 173 -7.87 13.29 -2.90
N VAL A 174 -7.77 12.42 -1.89
CA VAL A 174 -6.50 12.00 -1.30
C VAL A 174 -5.60 11.35 -2.36
N ARG A 175 -6.17 10.49 -3.22
CA ARG A 175 -5.43 9.87 -4.30
C ARG A 175 -4.93 10.89 -5.32
N SER A 176 -5.75 11.85 -5.72
CA SER A 176 -5.37 12.94 -6.62
C SER A 176 -4.23 13.78 -6.02
N ASP A 177 -4.29 14.11 -4.73
CA ASP A 177 -3.24 14.85 -4.04
C ASP A 177 -1.93 14.06 -4.00
N TYR A 178 -1.99 12.76 -3.71
CA TYR A 178 -0.81 11.90 -3.76
C TYR A 178 -0.25 11.77 -5.17
N GLU A 179 -1.08 11.58 -6.19
CA GLU A 179 -0.61 11.52 -7.59
C GLU A 179 0.05 12.84 -8.01
N ALA A 180 -0.48 13.99 -7.59
CA ALA A 180 0.13 15.30 -7.84
C ALA A 180 1.48 15.46 -7.11
N GLN A 181 1.56 15.09 -5.84
CA GLN A 181 2.81 15.13 -5.06
C GLN A 181 3.87 14.19 -5.66
N LEU A 182 3.46 12.98 -6.06
CA LEU A 182 4.37 11.97 -6.61
C LEU A 182 4.86 12.39 -7.99
N LYS A 183 4.01 13.03 -8.80
CA LYS A 183 4.41 13.65 -10.06
C LYS A 183 5.42 14.79 -9.84
N ALA A 184 5.13 15.71 -8.91
CA ALA A 184 6.04 16.81 -8.59
C ALA A 184 7.40 16.29 -8.07
N ALA A 185 7.39 15.28 -7.20
CA ALA A 185 8.61 14.64 -6.71
C ALA A 185 9.39 13.95 -7.84
N ASN A 186 8.71 13.24 -8.75
CA ASN A 186 9.35 12.60 -9.90
C ASN A 186 9.93 13.63 -10.89
N GLU A 187 9.22 14.71 -11.17
CA GLU A 187 9.73 15.81 -12.00
C GLU A 187 10.97 16.46 -11.35
N GLN A 188 10.98 16.60 -10.03
CA GLN A 188 12.13 17.10 -9.29
C GLN A 188 13.31 16.11 -9.32
N VAL A 189 13.05 14.81 -9.19
CA VAL A 189 14.06 13.76 -9.34
C VAL A 189 14.61 13.75 -10.77
N GLU A 190 13.77 13.84 -11.80
CA GLU A 190 14.22 13.95 -13.19
C GLU A 190 15.02 15.24 -13.41
N PHE A 191 14.59 16.37 -12.86
CA PHE A 191 15.35 17.61 -12.91
C PHE A 191 16.73 17.43 -12.29
N TYR A 192 16.84 16.88 -11.08
CA TYR A 192 18.13 16.64 -10.44
C TYR A 192 18.97 15.57 -11.16
N LYS A 193 18.32 14.55 -11.73
CA LYS A 193 18.99 13.52 -12.53
C LYS A 193 19.52 14.10 -13.84
N ASN A 194 18.77 14.95 -14.51
CA ASN A 194 19.17 15.66 -15.72
C ASN A 194 20.19 16.77 -15.42
N PHE A 195 20.07 17.46 -14.29
CA PHE A 195 21.04 18.45 -13.82
C PHE A 195 22.37 17.77 -13.46
N LYS A 196 22.32 16.66 -12.73
CA LYS A 196 23.49 15.83 -12.43
C LYS A 196 24.07 15.21 -13.69
N ALA A 197 23.24 14.72 -14.62
CA ALA A 197 23.71 14.23 -15.91
C ALA A 197 24.34 15.34 -16.76
N GLN A 198 23.74 16.53 -16.84
CA GLN A 198 24.31 17.68 -17.54
C GLN A 198 25.64 18.14 -16.92
N GLN A 199 25.76 18.08 -15.60
CA GLN A 199 27.03 18.35 -14.91
C GLN A 199 28.04 17.19 -15.06
N SER A 200 27.57 15.95 -15.23
CA SER A 200 28.41 14.73 -15.19
C SER A 200 28.80 14.18 -16.57
N THR A 201 28.06 14.45 -17.65
CA THR A 201 28.29 13.80 -18.96
C THR A 201 28.75 14.75 -20.06
N LYS A 202 28.72 16.07 -19.84
CA LYS A 202 29.25 17.03 -20.82
C LYS A 202 30.58 17.70 -20.43
N ALA A 203 31.04 17.54 -19.19
CA ALA A 203 32.30 18.14 -18.72
C ALA A 203 33.38 17.10 -18.32
N ILE A 204 33.05 15.82 -18.15
CA ILE A 204 33.99 14.75 -17.74
C ILE A 204 34.12 13.69 -18.87
N GLY A 205 33.91 14.12 -20.13
CA GLY A 205 34.31 13.35 -21.31
C GLY A 205 35.62 13.85 -21.92
N GLU A 206 36.04 15.05 -21.51
CA GLU A 206 37.35 15.63 -21.83
C GLU A 206 38.33 15.24 -20.71
N SER A 207 39.58 14.93 -21.05
CA SER A 207 40.61 14.67 -20.03
C SER A 207 40.60 15.82 -19.01
N LEU A 208 40.70 15.51 -17.71
CA LEU A 208 40.73 16.50 -16.63
C LEU A 208 41.79 17.60 -16.89
N GLU A 209 42.87 17.22 -17.57
CA GLU A 209 43.90 18.11 -18.11
C GLU A 209 43.35 19.18 -19.08
N LEU A 210 42.50 18.78 -20.03
CA LEU A 210 41.92 19.67 -21.06
C LEU A 210 40.90 20.63 -20.43
N TYR A 211 40.14 20.14 -19.43
CA TYR A 211 39.28 20.98 -18.62
C TYR A 211 40.08 22.07 -17.90
N ALA A 212 41.16 21.70 -17.19
CA ALA A 212 41.99 22.65 -16.46
C ALA A 212 42.64 23.69 -17.39
N GLU A 213 43.16 23.26 -18.55
CA GLU A 213 43.70 24.17 -19.56
C GLU A 213 42.66 25.17 -20.08
N THR A 214 41.45 24.69 -20.37
CA THR A 214 40.34 25.52 -20.87
C THR A 214 39.88 26.52 -19.82
N GLU A 215 39.68 26.09 -18.57
CA GLU A 215 39.28 26.97 -17.47
C GLU A 215 40.35 28.03 -17.16
N PHE A 216 41.63 27.66 -17.20
CA PHE A 216 42.72 28.62 -17.04
C PHE A 216 42.72 29.66 -18.16
N ASN A 217 42.60 29.23 -19.42
CA ASN A 217 42.63 30.13 -20.57
C ASN A 217 41.43 31.11 -20.61
N LYS A 218 40.26 30.72 -20.09
CA LYS A 218 39.11 31.62 -19.93
C LYS A 218 39.42 32.82 -19.03
N VAL A 219 40.24 32.62 -18.01
CA VAL A 219 40.53 33.65 -17.00
C VAL A 219 41.87 34.34 -17.17
N ARG A 220 42.77 33.75 -17.96
CA ARG A 220 44.16 34.16 -18.15
C ARG A 220 44.32 35.67 -18.38
N SER A 221 43.62 36.23 -19.37
CA SER A 221 43.84 37.63 -19.79
C SER A 221 43.50 38.67 -18.72
N TYR A 222 42.56 38.37 -17.81
CA TYR A 222 42.13 39.34 -16.78
C TYR A 222 42.67 39.02 -15.38
N ALA A 223 42.90 37.76 -15.05
CA ALA A 223 43.33 37.33 -13.71
C ALA A 223 44.84 37.03 -13.63
N PHE A 224 45.44 36.50 -14.70
CA PHE A 224 46.83 36.01 -14.72
C PHE A 224 47.56 36.39 -16.02
N PRO A 225 47.68 37.69 -16.34
CA PRO A 225 48.14 38.16 -17.66
C PRO A 225 49.58 37.73 -17.99
N ASN A 226 50.45 37.62 -16.97
CA ASN A 226 51.86 37.26 -17.14
C ASN A 226 52.16 35.79 -16.81
N ALA A 227 51.11 34.97 -16.62
CA ALA A 227 51.28 33.57 -16.27
C ALA A 227 51.34 32.66 -17.50
N SER A 228 52.19 31.64 -17.38
CA SER A 228 52.21 30.47 -18.23
C SER A 228 51.58 29.29 -17.50
N PHE A 229 50.76 28.52 -18.21
CA PHE A 229 50.20 27.26 -17.75
C PHE A 229 50.33 26.29 -18.92
N ALA A 230 51.24 25.34 -18.81
CA ALA A 230 51.62 24.47 -19.92
C ALA A 230 51.92 23.05 -19.43
N LYS A 231 51.73 22.07 -20.31
CA LYS A 231 52.06 20.67 -20.02
C LYS A 231 53.55 20.49 -19.75
N ASP A 232 53.89 19.65 -18.78
CA ASP A 232 55.28 19.26 -18.55
C ASP A 232 55.73 18.21 -19.58
N ASN A 233 56.31 18.68 -20.68
CA ASN A 233 56.82 17.81 -21.74
C ASN A 233 58.29 17.40 -21.53
N GLN A 234 58.95 17.88 -20.48
CA GLN A 234 60.35 17.60 -20.23
C GLN A 234 60.48 16.42 -19.26
N LEU A 235 61.03 15.29 -19.72
CA LEU A 235 61.39 14.20 -18.81
C LEU A 235 62.47 14.70 -17.83
N SER A 236 62.22 14.57 -16.54
CA SER A 236 63.23 14.90 -15.54
C SER A 236 64.45 13.98 -15.68
N SER A 237 65.57 14.38 -15.09
CA SER A 237 66.81 13.59 -15.07
C SER A 237 66.65 12.20 -14.43
N ARG A 238 65.54 11.95 -13.72
CA ARG A 238 65.18 10.66 -13.10
C ARG A 238 63.94 10.01 -13.69
N GLY A 239 63.43 10.52 -14.83
CA GLY A 239 62.36 9.90 -15.61
C GLY A 239 60.93 10.15 -15.11
N SER A 240 60.70 11.18 -14.31
CA SER A 240 59.34 11.58 -13.88
C SER A 240 58.87 12.83 -14.61
N LYS A 241 57.54 12.99 -14.68
CA LYS A 241 56.84 14.08 -15.34
C LYS A 241 55.56 14.38 -14.56
N GLY A 242 55.32 15.66 -14.27
CA GLY A 242 54.00 16.11 -13.84
C GLY A 242 53.07 16.33 -15.02
N ASP A 243 51.84 16.75 -14.78
CA ASP A 243 50.89 17.04 -15.86
C ASP A 243 51.04 18.47 -16.38
N TYR A 244 51.00 19.47 -15.49
CA TYR A 244 51.11 20.89 -15.86
C TYR A 244 52.01 21.67 -14.91
N ILE A 245 52.63 22.72 -15.46
CA ILE A 245 53.37 23.71 -14.67
C ILE A 245 52.72 25.07 -14.87
N TYR A 246 52.40 25.71 -13.75
CA TYR A 246 52.07 27.13 -13.69
C TYR A 246 53.30 27.93 -13.29
N ARG A 247 53.62 29.00 -14.03
CA ARG A 247 54.61 30.00 -13.61
C ARG A 247 54.15 31.40 -13.95
N GLU A 248 54.25 32.31 -12.99
CA GLU A 248 53.99 33.73 -13.17
C GLU A 248 55.22 34.55 -12.78
N VAL A 249 55.56 35.52 -13.62
CA VAL A 249 56.66 36.47 -13.41
C VAL A 249 56.13 37.90 -13.31
N ASP A 250 56.88 38.74 -12.60
CA ASP A 250 56.63 40.18 -12.60
C ASP A 250 57.19 40.86 -13.87
N ALA A 251 57.05 42.18 -13.96
CA ALA A 251 57.54 42.96 -15.10
C ALA A 251 59.07 42.92 -15.28
N ASN A 252 59.82 42.57 -14.23
CA ASN A 252 61.28 42.49 -14.21
C ASN A 252 61.78 41.05 -14.43
N GLY A 253 60.87 40.10 -14.67
CA GLY A 253 61.20 38.68 -14.87
C GLY A 253 61.44 37.90 -13.57
N VAL A 254 61.16 38.47 -12.40
CA VAL A 254 61.26 37.77 -11.12
C VAL A 254 60.04 36.87 -10.94
N GLU A 255 60.27 35.60 -10.60
CA GLU A 255 59.19 34.64 -10.38
C GLU A 255 58.35 35.02 -9.15
N ILE A 256 57.07 35.29 -9.41
CA ILE A 256 56.06 35.53 -8.37
C ILE A 256 55.68 34.20 -7.74
N LEU A 257 55.20 33.27 -8.57
CA LEU A 257 54.67 31.98 -8.13
C LEU A 257 54.92 30.90 -9.17
N SER A 258 55.33 29.72 -8.72
CA SER A 258 55.40 28.50 -9.51
C SER A 258 54.69 27.35 -8.82
N ILE A 259 53.89 26.59 -9.59
CA ILE A 259 53.12 25.46 -9.08
C ILE A 259 53.28 24.27 -10.02
N MET A 260 53.63 23.12 -9.45
CA MET A 260 53.55 21.83 -10.12
C MET A 260 52.15 21.23 -9.92
N PHE A 261 51.50 20.85 -11.02
CA PHE A 261 50.17 20.25 -11.01
C PHE A 261 50.18 18.80 -11.45
N GLU A 262 49.43 17.97 -10.72
CA GLU A 262 49.07 16.60 -11.08
C GLU A 262 47.54 16.51 -11.14
N MET A 263 47.00 15.88 -12.18
CA MET A 263 45.57 15.74 -12.45
C MET A 263 45.19 14.26 -12.29
N LYS A 264 44.20 13.95 -11.43
CA LYS A 264 43.70 12.58 -11.24
C LYS A 264 42.18 12.49 -11.34
N ASN A 265 41.71 11.69 -12.28
CA ASN A 265 40.31 11.36 -12.46
C ASN A 265 40.00 9.96 -11.90
N GLU A 266 38.79 9.74 -11.38
CA GLU A 266 38.35 8.45 -10.86
C GLU A 266 38.23 7.39 -11.98
N ALA A 267 37.88 7.84 -13.20
CA ALA A 267 37.68 6.97 -14.37
C ALA A 267 38.98 6.39 -14.96
N ASP A 268 40.15 6.97 -14.67
CA ASP A 268 41.44 6.56 -15.25
C ASP A 268 42.08 5.35 -14.52
N THR A 269 41.43 4.83 -13.48
CA THR A 269 41.99 3.79 -12.62
C THR A 269 41.50 2.38 -12.99
N THR A 270 42.42 1.45 -13.24
CA THR A 270 42.11 0.05 -13.55
C THR A 270 41.88 -0.76 -12.26
N LYS A 271 40.70 -1.37 -12.11
CA LYS A 271 40.25 -2.35 -11.09
C LYS A 271 40.44 -2.05 -9.58
N THR A 272 41.36 -1.19 -9.15
CA THR A 272 41.55 -0.78 -7.75
C THR A 272 41.49 0.74 -7.65
N LYS A 273 40.63 1.25 -6.76
CA LYS A 273 40.53 2.69 -6.48
C LYS A 273 41.81 3.17 -5.81
N HIS A 274 42.49 4.15 -6.41
CA HIS A 274 43.63 4.83 -5.82
C HIS A 274 43.18 5.91 -4.84
N LYS A 275 44.01 6.19 -3.83
CA LYS A 275 43.82 7.30 -2.88
C LYS A 275 44.65 8.51 -3.30
N ASN A 276 44.28 9.70 -2.84
CA ASN A 276 45.05 10.92 -3.09
C ASN A 276 46.50 10.80 -2.61
N SER A 277 46.70 10.18 -1.44
CA SER A 277 48.00 9.96 -0.82
C SER A 277 48.99 9.15 -1.68
N ASP A 278 48.48 8.31 -2.58
CA ASP A 278 49.31 7.47 -3.44
C ASP A 278 50.18 8.31 -4.40
N PHE A 279 49.79 9.55 -4.67
CA PHE A 279 50.44 10.44 -5.64
C PHE A 279 51.34 11.51 -5.02
N PHE A 280 51.28 11.73 -3.70
CA PHE A 280 51.99 12.84 -3.06
C PHE A 280 53.51 12.75 -3.23
N LYS A 281 54.08 11.56 -3.07
CA LYS A 281 55.52 11.37 -3.14
C LYS A 281 56.09 11.72 -4.52
N GLU A 282 55.41 11.31 -5.59
CA GLU A 282 55.88 11.58 -6.95
C GLU A 282 55.67 13.05 -7.30
N LEU A 283 54.52 13.62 -6.91
CA LEU A 283 54.25 15.04 -7.12
C LEU A 283 55.24 15.97 -6.38
N ASP A 284 55.62 15.67 -5.13
CA ASP A 284 56.65 16.47 -4.43
C ASP A 284 58.03 16.33 -5.09
N LYS A 285 58.33 15.14 -5.61
CA LYS A 285 59.57 14.90 -6.35
C LYS A 285 59.60 15.74 -7.63
N ASP A 286 58.53 15.74 -8.43
CA ASP A 286 58.43 16.55 -9.65
C ASP A 286 58.49 18.04 -9.34
N ARG A 287 57.81 18.49 -8.27
CA ARG A 287 57.90 19.87 -7.78
C ARG A 287 59.35 20.29 -7.50
N ARG A 288 60.14 19.46 -6.81
CA ARG A 288 61.54 19.78 -6.47
C ARG A 288 62.45 19.73 -7.69
N GLU A 289 62.27 18.74 -8.56
CA GLU A 289 63.12 18.57 -9.76
C GLU A 289 62.89 19.68 -10.78
N LYS A 290 61.68 20.26 -10.80
CA LYS A 290 61.33 21.38 -11.67
C LYS A 290 61.48 22.74 -11.00
N ASP A 291 61.95 22.81 -9.76
CA ASP A 291 62.09 24.07 -9.01
C ASP A 291 60.76 24.87 -8.99
N CYS A 292 59.68 24.20 -8.60
CA CYS A 292 58.38 24.80 -8.36
C CYS A 292 58.15 25.07 -6.87
N GLU A 293 57.54 26.20 -6.54
CA GLU A 293 57.31 26.59 -5.15
C GLU A 293 56.25 25.72 -4.46
N TYR A 294 55.15 25.40 -5.16
CA TYR A 294 54.02 24.61 -4.63
C TYR A 294 53.76 23.34 -5.45
N ALA A 295 53.16 22.34 -4.82
CA ALA A 295 52.60 21.15 -5.45
C ALA A 295 51.08 21.13 -5.27
N VAL A 296 50.33 20.91 -6.34
CA VAL A 296 48.87 20.86 -6.28
C VAL A 296 48.36 19.62 -7.00
N LEU A 297 47.75 18.72 -6.26
CA LEU A 297 47.02 17.58 -6.79
C LEU A 297 45.57 17.97 -7.05
N VAL A 298 45.18 18.08 -8.31
CA VAL A 298 43.79 18.29 -8.73
C VAL A 298 43.13 16.93 -8.89
N SER A 299 42.20 16.59 -7.99
CA SER A 299 41.72 15.21 -7.88
C SER A 299 40.21 15.09 -7.78
N MET A 300 39.68 14.15 -8.55
CA MET A 300 38.31 13.61 -8.42
C MET A 300 38.26 12.32 -7.60
N LEU A 301 39.39 11.82 -7.12
CA LEU A 301 39.46 10.62 -6.29
C LEU A 301 38.83 10.85 -4.91
N GLU A 302 38.43 9.76 -4.25
CA GLU A 302 37.88 9.79 -2.89
C GLU A 302 36.74 10.81 -2.74
N ALA A 303 35.75 10.79 -3.66
CA ALA A 303 34.60 11.69 -3.62
C ALA A 303 33.78 11.57 -2.32
N ASP A 304 33.68 10.35 -1.77
CA ASP A 304 32.96 10.05 -0.53
C ASP A 304 33.77 10.34 0.75
N ASN A 305 35.01 10.82 0.63
CA ASN A 305 35.84 11.16 1.78
C ASN A 305 35.59 12.61 2.20
N ASP A 306 34.93 12.81 3.35
CA ASP A 306 34.56 14.13 3.89
C ASP A 306 35.74 15.10 3.96
N TYR A 307 36.95 14.62 4.24
CA TYR A 307 38.14 15.45 4.32
C TYR A 307 38.47 16.12 2.98
N TYR A 308 38.52 15.33 1.89
CA TYR A 308 38.83 15.82 0.54
C TYR A 308 37.62 16.42 -0.18
N ASN A 309 36.41 16.13 0.27
CA ASN A 309 35.18 16.69 -0.30
C ASN A 309 34.95 18.16 0.08
N THR A 310 35.76 18.73 0.98
CA THR A 310 35.70 20.16 1.36
C THR A 310 36.18 21.13 0.27
N GLY A 311 36.84 20.64 -0.78
CA GLY A 311 37.24 21.45 -1.93
C GLY A 311 38.73 21.72 -2.03
N ILE A 312 39.30 22.53 -1.13
CA ILE A 312 40.74 22.82 -1.04
C ILE A 312 41.24 22.28 0.30
N VAL A 313 42.23 21.39 0.25
CA VAL A 313 42.81 20.75 1.43
C VAL A 313 44.32 21.00 1.47
N ASP A 314 44.79 21.51 2.60
CA ASP A 314 46.22 21.68 2.87
C ASP A 314 46.81 20.36 3.41
N VAL A 315 47.77 19.79 2.67
CA VAL A 315 48.51 18.58 3.06
C VAL A 315 49.97 18.89 3.38
N SER A 316 50.28 20.15 3.69
CA SER A 316 51.62 20.63 4.05
C SER A 316 52.23 19.96 5.28
N HIS A 317 51.40 19.31 6.10
CA HIS A 317 51.85 18.51 7.24
C HIS A 317 52.55 17.21 6.82
N GLU A 318 52.26 16.68 5.62
CA GLU A 318 52.97 15.52 5.04
C GLU A 318 54.06 15.97 4.06
N TYR A 319 53.72 16.87 3.12
CA TYR A 319 54.65 17.39 2.12
C TYR A 319 54.56 18.91 2.05
N GLN A 320 55.64 19.59 2.41
CA GLN A 320 55.68 21.05 2.53
C GLN A 320 55.15 21.76 1.26
N LYS A 321 54.24 22.72 1.45
CA LYS A 321 53.63 23.53 0.37
C LYS A 321 52.84 22.69 -0.65
N MET A 322 52.13 21.67 -0.18
CA MET A 322 51.30 20.81 -1.02
C MET A 322 49.81 20.94 -0.69
N TYR A 323 48.97 20.97 -1.73
CA TYR A 323 47.52 21.02 -1.61
C TYR A 323 46.85 19.94 -2.46
N VAL A 324 45.71 19.45 -1.99
CA VAL A 324 44.77 18.65 -2.79
C VAL A 324 43.55 19.51 -3.05
N VAL A 325 43.12 19.60 -4.32
CA VAL A 325 42.02 20.48 -4.72
C VAL A 325 41.04 19.79 -5.67
N ARG A 326 39.75 20.09 -5.52
CA ARG A 326 38.72 19.68 -6.48
C ARG A 326 38.84 20.51 -7.77
N PRO A 327 38.56 19.94 -8.95
CA PRO A 327 38.75 20.63 -10.22
C PRO A 327 38.03 21.98 -10.33
N GLN A 328 36.93 22.21 -9.62
CA GLN A 328 36.17 23.45 -9.69
C GLN A 328 36.83 24.62 -8.93
N LEU A 329 37.81 24.34 -8.06
CA LEU A 329 38.40 25.30 -7.13
C LEU A 329 39.89 25.59 -7.37
N PHE A 330 40.53 24.93 -8.36
CA PHE A 330 41.98 25.06 -8.55
C PHE A 330 42.41 26.49 -8.97
N ILE A 331 41.59 27.20 -9.76
CA ILE A 331 41.86 28.60 -10.14
C ILE A 331 41.83 29.51 -8.90
N GLN A 332 40.89 29.30 -8.00
CA GLN A 332 40.77 30.05 -6.75
C GLN A 332 41.98 29.78 -5.86
N LEU A 333 42.47 28.53 -5.80
CA LEU A 333 43.71 28.21 -5.11
C LEU A 333 44.92 28.93 -5.72
N ILE A 334 45.07 28.96 -7.06
CA ILE A 334 46.12 29.75 -7.72
C ILE A 334 46.02 31.22 -7.28
N GLY A 335 44.82 31.80 -7.26
CA GLY A 335 44.60 33.18 -6.80
C GLY A 335 45.02 33.41 -5.34
N ILE A 336 44.68 32.48 -4.44
CA ILE A 336 45.08 32.55 -3.02
C ILE A 336 46.61 32.49 -2.88
N LEU A 337 47.24 31.51 -3.53
CA LEU A 337 48.69 31.33 -3.48
C LEU A 337 49.42 32.52 -4.10
N ARG A 338 48.90 33.07 -5.19
CA ARG A 338 49.44 34.28 -5.85
C ARG A 338 49.39 35.49 -4.94
N ASN A 339 48.26 35.74 -4.28
CA ASN A 339 48.15 36.85 -3.34
C ASN A 339 49.10 36.69 -2.15
N ALA A 340 49.29 35.46 -1.67
CA ALA A 340 50.29 35.18 -0.63
C ALA A 340 51.72 35.43 -1.14
N ALA A 341 52.03 35.01 -2.37
CA ALA A 341 53.34 35.19 -2.98
C ALA A 341 53.68 36.66 -3.26
N LEU A 342 52.70 37.47 -3.69
CA LEU A 342 52.86 38.91 -3.92
C LEU A 342 53.31 39.67 -2.66
N ASN A 343 52.87 39.26 -1.46
CA ASN A 343 53.34 39.86 -0.20
C ASN A 343 54.84 39.64 0.05
N SER A 344 55.41 38.58 -0.52
CA SER A 344 56.84 38.26 -0.42
C SER A 344 57.67 38.74 -1.62
N LEU A 345 57.02 39.30 -2.65
CA LEU A 345 57.67 39.67 -3.91
C LEU A 345 58.73 40.74 -3.71
N HIS A 346 58.49 41.73 -2.85
CA HIS A 346 59.46 42.78 -2.54
C HIS A 346 60.80 42.20 -2.06
N TYR A 347 60.77 41.19 -1.18
CA TYR A 347 61.97 40.52 -0.70
C TYR A 347 62.66 39.69 -1.79
N LYS A 348 61.89 39.05 -2.68
CA LYS A 348 62.45 38.32 -3.84
C LYS A 348 63.16 39.29 -4.81
N GLN A 349 62.58 40.47 -5.05
CA GLN A 349 63.18 41.53 -5.89
C GLN A 349 64.48 42.08 -5.28
N GLU A 350 64.48 42.42 -3.99
CA GLU A 350 65.69 42.88 -3.29
C GLU A 350 66.80 41.81 -3.33
N LEU A 351 66.45 40.55 -3.09
CA LEU A 351 67.41 39.45 -3.15
C LEU A 351 67.98 39.24 -4.56
N ALA A 352 67.15 39.40 -5.60
CA ALA A 352 67.59 39.32 -6.99
C ALA A 352 68.59 40.45 -7.32
N LEU A 353 68.29 41.68 -6.91
CA LEU A 353 69.20 42.83 -7.07
C LEU A 353 70.53 42.64 -6.32
N VAL A 354 70.47 42.13 -5.08
CA VAL A 354 71.68 41.84 -4.29
C VAL A 354 72.50 40.71 -4.92
N LYS A 355 71.85 39.67 -5.45
CA LYS A 355 72.53 38.59 -6.18
C LYS A 355 73.20 39.11 -7.44
N GLU A 356 72.52 39.95 -8.23
CA GLU A 356 73.10 40.56 -9.43
C GLU A 356 74.32 41.42 -9.10
N GLN A 357 74.22 42.25 -8.05
CA GLN A 357 75.35 43.05 -7.54
C GLN A 357 76.51 42.16 -7.05
N ASN A 358 76.21 41.07 -6.35
CA ASN A 358 77.24 40.16 -5.85
C ASN A 358 77.88 39.32 -6.96
N ILE A 359 77.15 38.96 -8.02
CA ILE A 359 77.71 38.25 -9.17
C ILE A 359 78.76 39.12 -9.86
N ASP A 360 78.53 40.42 -9.99
CA ASP A 360 79.50 41.37 -10.56
C ASP A 360 80.75 41.51 -9.66
N ILE A 361 80.56 41.60 -8.33
CA ILE A 361 81.70 41.60 -7.38
C ILE A 361 82.48 40.27 -7.45
N THR A 362 81.79 39.14 -7.55
CA THR A 362 82.45 37.82 -7.60
C THR A 362 83.20 37.63 -8.92
N HIS A 363 82.62 38.03 -10.05
CA HIS A 363 83.34 38.02 -11.34
C HIS A 363 84.53 38.98 -11.31
N PHE A 364 84.39 40.16 -10.71
CA PHE A 364 85.51 41.07 -10.52
C PHE A 364 86.60 40.48 -9.62
N GLU A 365 86.24 39.80 -8.52
CA GLU A 365 87.21 39.12 -7.66
C GLU A 365 87.90 37.95 -8.38
N GLU A 366 87.16 37.15 -9.13
CA GLU A 366 87.72 36.07 -9.96
C GLU A 366 88.64 36.63 -11.07
N ASP A 367 88.23 37.68 -11.78
CA ASP A 367 89.02 38.35 -12.80
C ASP A 367 90.26 39.04 -12.22
N LEU A 368 90.14 39.66 -11.05
CA LEU A 368 91.26 40.25 -10.31
C LEU A 368 92.26 39.17 -9.88
N GLU A 369 91.78 38.02 -9.41
CA GLU A 369 92.62 36.91 -9.00
C GLU A 369 93.30 36.25 -10.21
N GLN A 370 92.59 36.09 -11.33
CA GLN A 370 93.18 35.67 -12.60
C GLN A 370 94.25 36.67 -13.08
N PHE A 371 93.97 37.97 -13.01
CA PHE A 371 94.93 39.02 -13.36
C PHE A 371 96.16 38.99 -12.46
N LYS A 372 95.99 38.88 -11.12
CA LYS A 372 97.10 38.75 -10.17
C LYS A 372 97.96 37.54 -10.47
N ASN A 373 97.34 36.38 -10.72
CA ASN A 373 98.06 35.14 -11.04
C ASN A 373 98.81 35.26 -12.37
N ALA A 374 98.18 35.82 -13.41
CA ALA A 374 98.83 36.06 -14.69
C ALA A 374 99.97 37.08 -14.58
N PHE A 375 99.77 38.18 -13.85
CA PHE A 375 100.78 39.20 -13.59
C PHE A 375 101.95 38.63 -12.79
N ALA A 376 101.70 37.88 -11.71
CA ALA A 376 102.74 37.23 -10.91
C ALA A 376 103.56 36.25 -11.76
N LYS A 377 102.92 35.44 -12.61
CA LYS A 377 103.60 34.52 -13.53
C LYS A 377 104.47 35.26 -14.54
N ASN A 378 103.95 36.35 -15.13
CA ASN A 378 104.70 37.17 -16.09
C ASN A 378 105.86 37.91 -15.42
N TYR A 379 105.65 38.49 -14.23
CA TYR A 379 106.69 39.15 -13.44
C TYR A 379 107.79 38.17 -13.04
N GLN A 380 107.43 36.97 -12.57
CA GLN A 380 108.41 35.97 -12.16
C GLN A 380 109.18 35.41 -13.37
N SER A 381 108.51 35.22 -14.51
CA SER A 381 109.17 34.88 -15.78
C SER A 381 110.15 35.96 -16.22
N ALA A 382 109.72 37.23 -16.22
CA ALA A 382 110.57 38.37 -16.56
C ALA A 382 111.76 38.50 -15.60
N SER A 383 111.53 38.40 -14.28
CA SER A 383 112.59 38.43 -13.26
C SER A 383 113.59 37.29 -13.44
N ASN A 384 113.13 36.08 -13.72
CA ASN A 384 114.01 34.94 -13.98
C ASN A 384 114.83 35.11 -15.27
N ASN A 385 114.21 35.63 -16.33
CA ASN A 385 114.91 35.93 -17.59
C ASN A 385 115.91 37.07 -17.42
N PHE A 386 115.57 38.12 -16.67
CA PHE A 386 116.50 39.18 -16.29
C PHE A 386 117.69 38.61 -15.53
N LYS A 387 117.45 37.78 -14.51
CA LYS A 387 118.53 37.14 -13.74
C LYS A 387 119.43 36.27 -14.61
N LYS A 388 118.85 35.45 -15.49
CA LYS A 388 119.60 34.65 -16.47
C LYS A 388 120.41 35.51 -17.44
N ALA A 389 119.84 36.62 -17.92
CA ALA A 389 120.55 37.54 -18.81
C ALA A 389 121.75 38.18 -18.10
N ILE A 390 121.60 38.58 -16.83
CA ILE A 390 122.72 39.05 -15.98
C ILE A 390 123.77 37.94 -15.81
N ASP A 391 123.36 36.71 -15.49
CA ASP A 391 124.29 35.59 -15.36
C ASP A 391 125.06 35.31 -16.67
N GLU A 392 124.43 35.43 -17.83
CA GLU A 392 125.10 35.29 -19.14
C GLU A 392 126.01 36.47 -19.48
N ILE A 393 125.66 37.69 -19.06
CA ILE A 393 126.55 38.86 -19.14
C ILE A 393 127.80 38.61 -18.29
N ASP A 394 127.65 38.13 -17.05
CA ASP A 394 128.77 37.83 -16.17
C ASP A 394 129.67 36.73 -16.72
N LYS A 395 129.10 35.68 -17.32
CA LYS A 395 129.89 34.64 -18.03
C LYS A 395 130.64 35.22 -19.23
N SER A 396 130.01 36.13 -19.97
CA SER A 396 130.64 36.79 -21.12
C SER A 396 131.78 37.70 -20.68
N ILE A 397 131.62 38.44 -19.58
CA ILE A 397 132.69 39.23 -18.95
C ILE A 397 133.86 38.31 -18.57
N LYS A 398 133.60 37.20 -17.86
CA LYS A 398 134.65 36.22 -17.52
C LYS A 398 135.40 35.70 -18.74
N ARG A 399 134.68 35.35 -19.82
CA ARG A 399 135.32 34.95 -21.09
C ARG A 399 136.18 36.06 -21.69
N MET A 400 135.72 37.31 -21.65
CA MET A 400 136.51 38.45 -22.13
C MET A 400 137.74 38.71 -21.26
N GLU A 401 137.66 38.49 -19.95
CA GLU A 401 138.82 38.53 -19.05
C GLU A 401 139.83 37.43 -19.37
N GLU A 402 139.37 36.22 -19.67
CA GLU A 402 140.23 35.12 -20.13
C GLU A 402 140.90 35.43 -21.47
N VAL A 403 140.15 35.95 -22.46
CA VAL A 403 140.70 36.41 -23.74
C VAL A 403 141.77 37.48 -23.52
N LYS A 404 141.49 38.47 -22.66
CA LYS A 404 142.47 39.49 -22.28
C LYS A 404 143.72 38.87 -21.67
N ARG A 405 143.58 37.86 -20.80
CA ARG A 405 144.70 37.11 -20.19
C ARG A 405 145.51 36.35 -21.24
N PHE A 406 144.87 35.70 -22.21
CA PHE A 406 145.56 35.04 -23.31
C PHE A 406 146.34 36.03 -24.17
N LEU A 407 145.75 37.19 -24.49
CA LEU A 407 146.43 38.24 -25.26
C LEU A 407 147.64 38.80 -24.51
N THR A 408 147.51 39.14 -23.23
CA THR A 408 148.65 39.61 -22.42
C THR A 408 149.72 38.54 -22.19
N THR A 409 149.32 37.27 -22.10
CA THR A 409 150.28 36.16 -22.02
C THR A 409 151.02 36.02 -23.35
N SER A 410 150.30 36.10 -24.48
CA SER A 410 150.88 36.05 -25.82
C SER A 410 151.83 37.22 -26.06
N GLU A 411 151.44 38.44 -25.69
CA GLU A 411 152.30 39.63 -25.71
C GLU A 411 153.55 39.41 -24.85
N ASN A 412 153.41 38.87 -23.64
CA ASN A 412 154.57 38.54 -22.80
C ASN A 412 155.48 37.47 -23.45
N GLN A 413 154.91 36.47 -24.14
CA GLN A 413 155.69 35.47 -24.88
C GLN A 413 156.41 36.09 -26.07
N LEU A 414 155.77 37.00 -26.81
CA LEU A 414 156.41 37.77 -27.88
C LEU A 414 157.52 38.66 -27.33
N ARG A 415 157.32 39.32 -26.19
CA ARG A 415 158.37 40.07 -25.49
C ARG A 415 159.53 39.18 -25.08
N LEU A 416 159.27 37.99 -24.51
CA LEU A 416 160.31 37.02 -24.16
C LEU A 416 161.04 36.49 -25.40
N ALA A 417 160.34 36.25 -26.51
CA ALA A 417 160.93 35.85 -27.78
C ALA A 417 161.81 36.97 -28.35
N ASN A 418 161.36 38.22 -28.27
CA ASN A 418 162.14 39.39 -28.71
C ASN A 418 163.40 39.56 -27.86
N ASN A 419 163.28 39.47 -26.52
CA ASN A 419 164.43 39.48 -25.62
C ASN A 419 165.40 38.32 -25.91
N LYS A 420 164.90 37.14 -26.28
CA LYS A 420 165.74 36.01 -26.71
C LYS A 420 166.45 36.30 -28.03
N LEU A 421 165.81 36.99 -28.97
CA LEU A 421 166.38 37.45 -30.24
C LEU A 421 167.49 38.50 -30.01
N ASP A 422 167.26 39.47 -29.13
CA ASP A 422 168.24 40.50 -28.77
C ASP A 422 169.45 39.90 -28.02
N ASP A 423 169.28 38.80 -27.28
CA ASP A 423 170.36 38.07 -26.60
C ASP A 423 171.14 37.10 -27.54
N VAL A 424 170.80 37.07 -28.85
CA VAL A 424 171.56 36.35 -29.87
C VAL A 424 172.75 37.21 -30.32
N SER A 425 173.91 36.99 -29.70
CA SER A 425 175.19 37.50 -30.21
C SER A 425 175.94 36.43 -30.99
N VAL A 426 176.73 36.85 -31.99
CA VAL A 426 177.66 35.97 -32.75
C VAL A 426 178.50 35.10 -31.80
N LYS A 427 178.88 35.65 -30.64
CA LYS A 427 179.64 34.97 -29.58
C LYS A 427 178.90 33.79 -28.93
N LYS A 428 177.57 33.85 -28.81
CA LYS A 428 176.71 32.74 -28.34
C LYS A 428 176.42 31.73 -29.46
N LEU A 429 176.21 32.20 -30.70
CA LEU A 429 175.96 31.35 -31.87
C LEU A 429 177.18 30.49 -32.26
N THR A 430 178.42 30.97 -32.06
CA THR A 430 179.65 30.22 -32.39
C THR A 430 180.25 29.47 -31.18
N ARG A 431 179.56 29.41 -30.03
CA ARG A 431 180.10 28.80 -28.79
C ARG A 431 180.50 27.32 -28.96
N GLN A 432 179.82 26.60 -29.85
CA GLN A 432 180.09 25.18 -30.15
C GLN A 432 180.74 24.94 -31.53
N ASN A 433 181.17 25.99 -32.25
CA ASN A 433 181.80 25.87 -33.56
C ASN A 433 183.16 26.62 -33.58
N PRO A 434 184.27 25.93 -33.26
CA PRO A 434 185.60 26.53 -33.13
C PRO A 434 186.05 27.26 -34.40
N THR A 435 185.80 26.67 -35.56
CA THR A 435 186.24 27.17 -36.88
C THR A 435 185.58 28.51 -37.23
N MET A 436 184.29 28.67 -36.93
CA MET A 436 183.57 29.92 -37.18
C MET A 436 183.93 31.03 -36.18
N ARG A 437 184.25 30.65 -34.93
CA ARG A 437 184.74 31.61 -33.92
C ARG A 437 186.08 32.23 -34.33
N GLU A 438 186.98 31.42 -34.89
CA GLU A 438 188.28 31.89 -35.41
C GLU A 438 188.11 32.85 -36.60
N LYS A 439 187.25 32.51 -37.58
CA LYS A 439 186.99 33.40 -38.73
C LYS A 439 186.40 34.75 -38.32
N PHE A 440 185.47 34.78 -37.37
CA PHE A 440 184.90 36.04 -36.87
C PHE A 440 185.86 36.85 -35.98
N ASN A 441 186.78 36.20 -35.26
CA ASN A 441 187.85 36.90 -34.54
C ASN A 441 188.90 37.47 -35.52
N ALA A 442 189.24 36.75 -36.59
CA ALA A 442 190.16 37.23 -37.63
C ALA A 442 189.65 38.47 -38.39
N LEU A 443 188.33 38.70 -38.41
CA LEU A 443 187.68 39.90 -38.95
C LEU A 443 187.63 41.08 -37.96
N LYS A 444 187.99 40.88 -36.67
CA LYS A 444 187.99 41.93 -35.64
C LYS A 444 189.36 42.58 -35.39
N ASP A 445 190.42 42.01 -35.95
CA ASP A 445 191.78 42.57 -35.94
C ASP A 445 192.12 43.28 -37.28
N GLN A 446 191.10 43.56 -38.11
CA GLN A 446 191.05 44.62 -39.12
C GLN A 446 190.15 45.74 -38.59
#